data_AF-A0A699VWG7-F1
#
_entry.id   AF-A0A699VWG7-F1
#
_cell.length_a   1.000
_cell.length_b   1.000
_cell.length_c   1.000
_cell.angle_alpha   90.00
_cell.angle_beta   90.00
_cell.angle_gamma   90.00
#
_symmetry.space_group_name_H-M   'P 1'
#
loop_
_entity.id
_entity.type
_entity.pdbx_description
1 polymer ?
#
loop_
_entity_poly.entity_id
_entity_poly.type
_entity_poly.pdbx_seq_one_letter_code
_entity_poly.pdbx_strand_id
1 'polypeptide(L)'
;ILVQKELNMRQRRWLKLLSNFDCDIHYHPGKANVVADALSRKEREPPLRVRALVMTIGLDLPRQILNAQTKARKPENVKKEDVGDPEKLEPRTDGTLCLNGKS
;
A
#
# COMPACT_ATOMS: atom_id res chain seq x y z
N ILE A 1 -15.73 -25.10 31.58
CA ILE A 1 -16.57 -24.58 30.46
C ILE A 1 -16.66 -23.07 30.66
N LEU A 2 -16.15 -22.27 29.71
CA LEU A 2 -16.27 -20.80 29.78
C LEU A 2 -17.75 -20.43 29.60
N VAL A 3 -18.39 -19.89 30.64
CA VAL A 3 -19.81 -19.52 30.57
C VAL A 3 -19.91 -18.20 29.80
N GLN A 4 -20.67 -18.20 28.70
CA GLN A 4 -20.81 -17.06 27.77
C GLN A 4 -21.23 -15.74 28.44
N LYS A 5 -21.91 -15.83 29.60
CA LYS A 5 -22.42 -14.69 30.38
C LYS A 5 -21.31 -13.85 31.02
N GLU A 6 -20.13 -14.42 31.28
CA GLU A 6 -19.00 -13.76 31.96
C GLU A 6 -17.94 -13.21 31.00
N LEU A 7 -18.15 -13.34 29.68
CA LEU A 7 -17.18 -12.93 28.69
C LEU A 7 -17.35 -11.47 28.28
N ASN A 8 -16.25 -10.72 28.28
CA ASN A 8 -16.16 -9.37 27.73
C ASN A 8 -16.42 -9.40 26.20
N MET A 9 -16.93 -8.30 25.64
CA MET A 9 -17.12 -8.11 24.18
C MET A 9 -15.91 -8.50 23.34
N ARG A 10 -14.68 -8.25 23.80
CA ARG A 10 -13.47 -8.70 23.09
C ARG A 10 -13.40 -10.23 23.03
N GLN A 11 -13.59 -10.92 24.14
CA GLN A 11 -13.55 -12.39 24.21
C GLN A 11 -14.67 -13.02 23.37
N ARG A 12 -15.87 -12.43 23.34
CA ARG A 12 -16.98 -12.90 22.49
C ARG A 12 -16.65 -12.80 21.00
N ARG A 13 -16.01 -11.70 20.58
CA ARG A 13 -15.55 -11.54 19.18
C ARG A 13 -14.50 -12.60 18.82
N TRP A 14 -13.55 -12.86 19.71
CA TRP A 14 -12.54 -13.92 19.51
C TRP A 14 -13.17 -15.32 19.47
N LEU A 15 -14.14 -15.64 20.33
CA LEU A 15 -14.83 -16.92 20.28
C LEU A 15 -15.59 -17.13 18.97
N LYS A 16 -16.24 -16.08 18.43
CA LYS A 16 -16.90 -16.16 17.12
C LYS A 16 -15.91 -16.43 15.98
N LEU A 17 -14.66 -15.96 16.11
CA LEU A 17 -13.61 -16.25 15.14
C LEU A 17 -13.13 -17.70 15.28
N LEU A 18 -12.87 -18.12 16.52
CA LEU A 18 -12.35 -19.45 16.84
C LEU A 18 -13.36 -20.57 16.53
N SER A 19 -14.67 -20.32 16.61
CA SER A 19 -15.69 -21.33 16.27
C SER A 19 -15.65 -21.81 14.82
N ASN A 20 -14.94 -21.11 13.93
CA ASN A 20 -14.73 -21.54 12.55
C ASN A 20 -13.58 -22.55 12.39
N PHE A 21 -12.83 -22.80 13.46
CA PHE A 21 -11.71 -23.72 13.49
C PHE A 21 -12.02 -24.88 14.45
N ASP A 22 -11.62 -26.08 14.07
CA ASP A 22 -11.66 -27.24 14.95
C ASP A 22 -10.46 -27.18 15.90
N CYS A 23 -10.61 -26.46 17.01
CA CYS A 23 -9.54 -26.27 17.98
C CYS A 23 -10.05 -26.31 19.42
N ASP A 24 -9.30 -27.03 20.26
CA ASP A 24 -9.51 -27.08 21.70
C ASP A 24 -8.62 -26.07 22.43
N ILE A 25 -9.20 -25.32 23.37
CA ILE A 25 -8.46 -24.32 24.16
C ILE A 25 -8.00 -24.97 25.47
N HIS A 26 -6.69 -25.21 25.58
CA HIS A 26 -6.06 -25.72 26.80
C HIS A 26 -5.26 -24.62 27.52
N TYR A 27 -5.42 -24.52 28.84
CA TYR A 27 -4.60 -23.65 29.67
C TYR A 27 -3.29 -24.35 30.04
N HIS A 28 -2.17 -23.74 29.66
CA HIS A 28 -0.84 -24.23 29.99
C HIS A 28 -0.14 -23.26 30.97
N PRO A 29 0.24 -23.71 32.17
CA PRO A 29 0.95 -22.87 33.13
C PRO A 29 2.39 -22.56 32.67
N GLY A 30 2.94 -21.44 33.14
CA GLY A 30 4.05 -20.71 32.53
C GLY A 30 5.31 -21.49 32.10
N LYS A 31 5.64 -22.63 32.71
CA LYS A 31 6.78 -23.47 32.26
C LYS A 31 6.60 -24.02 30.84
N ALA A 32 5.37 -24.24 30.39
CA ALA A 32 5.07 -24.67 29.02
C ALA A 32 5.06 -23.51 28.01
N ASN A 33 5.00 -22.25 28.48
CA ASN A 33 4.92 -21.06 27.63
C ASN A 33 6.30 -20.54 27.19
N VAL A 34 7.39 -21.14 27.69
CA VAL A 34 8.78 -20.68 27.45
C VAL A 34 9.10 -20.54 25.96
N VAL A 35 8.64 -21.48 25.13
CA VAL A 35 8.86 -21.46 23.68
C VAL A 35 8.09 -20.31 23.03
N ALA A 36 6.81 -20.14 23.38
CA ALA A 36 5.97 -19.07 22.83
C ALA A 36 6.48 -17.68 23.28
N ASP A 37 6.91 -17.54 24.53
CA ASP A 37 7.50 -16.30 25.05
C ASP A 37 8.82 -15.96 24.35
N ALA A 38 9.69 -16.96 24.12
CA ALA A 38 10.94 -16.76 23.38
C ALA A 38 10.67 -16.33 21.93
N LEU A 39 9.68 -16.95 21.26
CA LEU A 39 9.29 -16.59 19.90
C LEU A 39 8.63 -15.22 19.80
N SER A 40 7.81 -14.83 20.78
CA SER A 40 7.16 -13.53 20.82
C SER A 40 8.15 -12.38 20.98
N ARG A 41 9.30 -12.63 21.62
CA ARG A 41 10.37 -11.64 21.84
C ARG A 41 11.38 -11.59 20.71
N LYS A 42 11.35 -12.54 19.77
CA LYS A 42 12.26 -12.54 18.63
C LYS A 42 11.93 -11.35 17.73
N GLU A 43 12.89 -10.43 17.58
CA GLU A 43 12.75 -9.33 16.64
C GLU A 43 12.45 -9.90 15.25
N ARG A 44 11.35 -9.44 14.64
CA ARG A 44 11.14 -9.68 13.21
C ARG A 44 12.20 -8.88 12.48
N GLU A 45 13.12 -9.58 11.82
CA GLU A 45 14.01 -8.92 10.87
C GLU A 45 13.13 -8.07 9.93
N PRO A 46 13.36 -6.74 9.87
CA PRO A 46 12.61 -5.91 8.96
C PRO A 46 12.85 -6.49 7.56
N PRO A 47 11.78 -6.81 6.80
CA PRO A 47 11.96 -7.34 5.46
C PRO A 47 12.85 -6.39 4.69
N LEU A 48 13.91 -6.91 4.08
CA LEU A 48 14.79 -6.15 3.19
C LEU A 48 13.91 -5.56 2.10
N ARG A 49 13.52 -4.29 2.26
CA ARG A 49 12.78 -3.55 1.24
C ARG A 49 13.76 -3.24 0.13
N VAL A 50 13.88 -4.17 -0.82
CA VAL A 50 14.68 -3.96 -2.03
C VAL A 50 14.07 -2.80 -2.81
N ARG A 51 14.64 -1.61 -2.65
CA ARG A 51 14.28 -0.38 -3.39
C ARG A 51 14.85 -0.37 -4.82
N ALA A 52 15.05 -1.52 -5.45
CA ALA A 52 15.67 -1.58 -6.78
C ALA A 52 14.73 -1.05 -7.88
N LEU A 53 13.42 -1.28 -7.76
CA LEU A 53 12.44 -0.87 -8.79
C LEU A 53 12.09 0.62 -8.76
N VAL A 54 12.29 1.30 -7.61
CA VAL A 54 12.01 2.74 -7.46
C VAL A 54 13.04 3.60 -8.19
N MET A 55 14.29 3.16 -8.31
CA MET A 55 15.35 3.94 -8.96
C MET A 55 15.28 3.90 -10.50
N THR A 56 14.92 2.77 -11.10
CA THR A 56 14.85 2.65 -12.56
C THR A 56 13.60 3.31 -13.15
N ILE A 57 12.43 3.14 -12.53
CA ILE A 57 11.19 3.77 -13.00
C ILE A 57 11.16 5.25 -12.61
N GLY A 58 11.60 5.62 -11.40
CA GLY A 58 11.51 6.99 -10.89
C GLY A 58 12.35 8.02 -11.66
N LEU A 59 13.51 7.61 -12.22
CA LEU A 59 14.40 8.52 -12.94
C LEU A 59 14.04 8.68 -14.42
N ASP A 60 13.53 7.63 -15.08
CA ASP A 60 13.27 7.67 -16.52
C ASP A 60 11.81 8.03 -16.87
N LEU A 61 10.86 7.77 -15.97
CA LEU A 61 9.45 8.05 -16.22
C LEU A 61 9.16 9.55 -16.47
N PRO A 62 9.67 10.51 -15.68
CA PRO A 62 9.44 11.93 -15.95
C PRO A 62 9.97 12.36 -17.32
N ARG A 63 11.12 11.80 -17.72
CA ARG A 63 11.75 12.05 -19.01
C ARG A 63 10.94 11.46 -20.17
N GLN A 64 10.39 10.27 -20.03
CA GLN A 64 9.50 9.67 -21.03
C GLN A 64 8.19 10.47 -21.16
N ILE A 65 7.61 10.93 -20.06
CA ILE A 65 6.40 11.77 -20.05
C ILE A 65 6.65 13.08 -20.81
N LEU A 66 7.75 13.78 -20.50
CA LEU A 66 8.10 15.03 -21.19
C LEU A 66 8.30 14.82 -22.71
N ASN A 67 8.97 13.73 -23.11
CA ASN A 67 9.16 13.39 -24.52
C ASN A 67 7.83 13.09 -25.24
N ALA A 68 6.90 12.42 -24.56
CA ALA A 68 5.57 12.15 -25.11
C ALA A 68 4.75 13.45 -25.24
N GLN A 69 4.78 14.32 -24.23
CA GLN A 69 4.09 15.62 -24.24
C GLN A 69 4.62 16.53 -25.37
N THR A 70 5.95 16.64 -25.50
CA THR A 70 6.58 17.45 -26.56
C THR A 70 6.29 16.91 -27.95
N LYS A 71 6.24 15.58 -28.13
CA LYS A 71 5.84 14.95 -29.40
C LYS A 71 4.36 15.20 -29.73
N ALA A 72 3.46 15.11 -28.75
CA ALA A 72 2.03 15.37 -28.93
C ALA A 72 1.73 16.84 -29.26
N ARG A 73 2.49 17.79 -28.70
CA ARG A 73 2.31 19.24 -28.96
C ARG A 73 2.77 19.70 -30.34
N LYS A 74 3.51 18.89 -31.10
CA LYS A 74 3.95 19.26 -32.45
C LYS A 74 2.73 19.60 -33.33
N PRO A 75 2.79 20.67 -34.13
CA PRO A 75 1.64 21.15 -34.92
C PRO A 75 1.10 20.10 -35.89
N GLU A 76 1.95 19.16 -36.33
CA GLU A 76 1.59 18.02 -37.19
C GLU A 76 0.66 17.00 -36.50
N ASN A 77 0.69 16.92 -35.16
CA ASN A 77 -0.04 15.93 -34.36
C ASN A 77 -1.31 16.49 -33.71
N VAL A 78 -1.49 17.82 -33.70
CA VAL A 78 -2.68 18.49 -33.19
C VAL A 78 -3.79 18.38 -34.23
N LYS A 79 -4.50 17.24 -34.24
CA LYS A 79 -5.78 17.15 -34.93
C LYS A 79 -6.76 18.11 -34.26
N LYS A 80 -7.63 18.76 -35.03
CA LYS A 80 -8.69 19.68 -34.55
C LYS A 80 -9.81 18.94 -33.78
N GLU A 81 -9.44 18.05 -32.88
CA GLU A 81 -10.37 17.52 -31.89
C GLU A 81 -10.50 18.54 -30.75
N ASP A 82 -11.64 18.50 -30.06
CA ASP A 82 -12.10 19.41 -28.99
C ASP A 82 -11.26 19.26 -27.70
N VAL A 83 -9.95 19.09 -27.86
CA VAL A 83 -8.96 19.06 -26.80
C VAL A 83 -8.83 20.50 -26.33
N GLY A 84 -9.39 20.79 -25.15
CA GLY A 84 -9.40 22.13 -24.58
C GLY A 84 -8.02 22.81 -24.61
N ASP A 85 -8.02 24.14 -24.67
CA ASP A 85 -6.85 24.98 -24.99
C ASP A 85 -5.54 24.44 -24.39
N PRO A 86 -4.58 23.99 -25.22
CA PRO A 86 -3.27 23.52 -24.76
C PRO A 86 -2.44 24.62 -24.06
N GLU A 87 -2.89 25.88 -24.13
CA GLU A 87 -2.34 27.03 -23.43
C GLU A 87 -2.67 27.06 -21.92
N LYS A 88 -3.61 26.23 -21.44
CA LYS A 88 -3.99 26.15 -20.02
C LYS A 88 -3.15 25.16 -19.19
N LEU A 89 -2.09 24.61 -19.78
CA LEU A 89 -1.17 23.69 -19.12
C LEU A 89 -0.02 24.43 -18.44
N GLU A 90 0.16 24.20 -17.14
CA GLU A 90 1.26 24.78 -16.37
C GLU A 90 2.42 23.78 -16.21
N PRO A 91 3.69 24.24 -16.29
CA PRO A 91 4.85 23.41 -16.04
C PRO A 91 5.04 23.14 -14.54
N ARG A 92 5.31 21.87 -14.20
CA ARG A 92 5.76 21.44 -12.88
C ARG A 92 7.25 21.69 -12.69
N THR A 93 7.73 21.48 -11.45
CA THR A 93 9.15 21.59 -11.08
C THR A 93 10.08 20.66 -11.86
N ASP A 94 9.55 19.55 -12.40
CA ASP A 94 10.25 18.59 -13.24
C ASP A 94 10.10 18.87 -14.75
N GLY A 95 9.45 19.97 -15.12
CA GLY A 95 9.21 20.38 -16.51
C GLY A 95 8.01 19.70 -17.18
N THR A 96 7.32 18.77 -16.52
CA THR A 96 6.11 18.14 -17.06
C THR A 96 4.91 19.09 -17.00
N LEU A 97 4.04 19.05 -18.00
CA LEU A 97 2.86 19.93 -18.10
C LEU A 97 1.62 19.30 -17.46
N CYS A 98 0.85 20.08 -16.69
CA CYS A 98 -0.36 19.63 -15.99
C CYS A 98 -1.52 20.63 -16.07
N LEU A 99 -2.76 20.14 -16.00
CA LEU A 99 -3.96 20.98 -15.87
C LEU A 99 -4.16 21.37 -14.41
N ASN A 100 -4.42 22.65 -14.16
CA ASN A 100 -4.70 23.15 -12.81
C ASN A 100 -5.90 22.43 -12.20
N GLY A 101 -5.72 21.81 -11.02
CA GLY A 101 -6.83 21.34 -10.17
C GLY A 101 -7.08 19.84 -10.06
N LYS A 102 -6.18 18.96 -10.53
CA LYS A 102 -6.25 17.52 -10.20
C LYS A 102 -4.90 16.99 -9.73
N SER A 103 -4.73 17.00 -8.41
CA SER A 103 -3.75 16.17 -7.70
C SER A 103 -4.18 14.71 -7.68
#